data_AF-A0A194RMK4-F1
#
_entry.id   AF-A0A194RMK4-F1
#
_cell.length_a   1.000
_cell.length_b   1.000
_cell.length_c   1.000
_cell.angle_alpha   90.00
_cell.angle_beta   90.00
_cell.angle_gamma   90.00
#
_symmetry.space_group_name_H-M   'P 1'
#
loop_
_entity.id
_entity.type
_entity.pdbx_description
1 polymer ?
#
loop_
_entity_poly.entity_id
_entity_poly.type
_entity_poly.pdbx_seq_one_letter_code
_entity_poly.pdbx_strand_id
1 'polypeptide(L)'
;MSLSKPIMNLVASYLQNLYLHPIKTKSITSCVLGSAGSIASQLVAGQSLRLDPVLAFGLYGLLFGGTIPHYFYEILERLFPEDVVAFPLAKKLIFERAIFAPIMQAFSLYTLSRFEGKNHKAAVKQLFSLYYSVLEANWKWLTLFQIINLAFIPPMLRVLFMNLVGFGWAMFIATKRREQSQKKNAGN
;
A
#
# COMPACT_ATOMS: atom_id res chain seq x y z
N MET A 1 -12.83 -26.53 -7.35
CA MET A 1 -11.37 -26.42 -7.59
C MET A 1 -10.67 -26.63 -6.24
N SER A 2 -10.27 -27.86 -5.93
CA SER A 2 -9.65 -28.21 -4.63
C SER A 2 -8.20 -27.75 -4.64
N LEU A 3 -7.84 -26.76 -3.80
CA LEU A 3 -6.44 -26.45 -3.58
C LEU A 3 -5.72 -27.67 -2.98
N SER A 4 -4.46 -27.87 -3.39
CA SER A 4 -3.59 -28.93 -2.89
C SER A 4 -3.45 -28.86 -1.36
N LYS A 5 -3.50 -30.01 -0.65
CA LYS A 5 -3.37 -30.12 0.82
C LYS A 5 -2.24 -29.27 1.44
N PRO A 6 -1.00 -29.25 0.90
CA PRO A 6 0.05 -28.37 1.41
C PRO A 6 -0.28 -26.88 1.31
N ILE A 7 -0.97 -26.45 0.25
CA ILE A 7 -1.35 -25.04 0.08
C ILE A 7 -2.43 -24.67 1.10
N MET A 8 -3.40 -25.55 1.35
CA MET A 8 -4.39 -25.33 2.40
C MET A 8 -3.75 -25.24 3.79
N ASN A 9 -2.75 -26.07 4.08
CA ASN A 9 -2.04 -26.00 5.36
C ASN A 9 -1.24 -24.70 5.52
N LEU A 10 -0.60 -24.21 4.45
CA LEU A 10 0.08 -22.92 4.45
C LEU A 10 -0.88 -21.76 4.64
N VAL A 11 -2.01 -21.76 3.93
CA VAL A 11 -3.06 -20.74 4.07
C VAL A 11 -3.66 -20.76 5.48
N ALA A 12 -3.96 -21.94 6.01
CA ALA A 12 -4.48 -22.09 7.37
C ALA A 12 -3.48 -21.58 8.42
N SER A 13 -2.19 -21.91 8.28
CA SER A 13 -1.13 -21.41 9.15
C SER A 13 -0.95 -19.88 9.05
N TYR A 14 -1.07 -19.32 7.85
CA TYR A 14 -1.06 -17.87 7.67
C TYR A 14 -2.26 -17.19 8.34
N LEU A 15 -3.47 -17.71 8.13
CA LEU A 15 -4.69 -17.18 8.73
C LEU A 15 -4.66 -17.29 10.26
N GLN A 16 -4.15 -18.40 10.79
CA GLN A 16 -3.96 -18.59 12.22
C GLN A 16 -2.96 -17.58 12.81
N ASN A 17 -1.82 -17.35 12.15
CA ASN A 17 -0.87 -16.33 12.57
C ASN A 17 -1.40 -14.90 12.41
N LEU A 18 -2.29 -14.66 11.44
CA LEU A 18 -2.97 -13.38 11.26
C LEU A 18 -4.00 -13.13 12.38
N TYR A 19 -4.60 -14.18 12.92
CA TYR A 19 -5.50 -14.12 14.07
C TYR A 19 -4.73 -13.95 15.39
N LEU A 20 -3.70 -14.77 15.64
CA LEU A 20 -2.95 -14.78 16.90
C LEU A 20 -1.99 -13.57 17.03
N HIS A 21 -1.35 -13.17 15.94
CA HIS A 21 -0.35 -12.10 15.93
C HIS A 21 -0.58 -11.12 14.76
N PRO A 22 -1.71 -10.39 14.75
CA PRO A 22 -2.15 -9.59 13.62
C PRO A 22 -1.13 -8.54 13.18
N ILE A 23 -0.50 -7.84 14.12
CA ILE A 23 0.48 -6.78 13.81
C ILE A 23 1.74 -7.36 13.16
N LYS A 24 2.32 -8.42 13.76
CA LYS A 24 3.56 -9.05 13.25
C LYS A 24 3.34 -9.61 11.85
N THR A 25 2.26 -10.36 11.66
CA THR A 25 1.95 -11.00 10.38
C THR A 25 1.68 -9.96 9.29
N LYS A 26 0.93 -8.89 9.58
CA LYS A 26 0.68 -7.80 8.63
C LYS A 26 1.96 -7.04 8.29
N SER A 27 2.80 -6.73 9.27
CA SER A 27 4.09 -6.06 9.05
C SER A 27 5.04 -6.87 8.18
N ILE A 28 5.19 -8.17 8.45
CA ILE A 28 6.04 -9.05 7.63
C ILE A 28 5.48 -9.16 6.20
N THR A 29 4.16 -9.33 6.05
CA THR A 29 3.51 -9.38 4.73
C THR A 29 3.74 -8.07 3.96
N SER A 30 3.58 -6.92 4.62
CA SER A 30 3.80 -5.59 4.03
C SER A 30 5.26 -5.36 3.65
N CYS A 31 6.21 -5.85 4.45
CA CYS A 31 7.65 -5.82 4.11
C CYS A 31 7.93 -6.59 2.81
N VAL A 32 7.49 -7.85 2.75
CA VAL A 32 7.70 -8.72 1.57
C VAL A 32 7.07 -8.10 0.32
N LEU A 33 5.81 -7.64 0.41
CA LEU A 33 5.13 -7.00 -0.71
C LEU A 33 5.76 -5.67 -1.11
N GLY A 34 6.23 -4.86 -0.15
CA GLY A 34 6.94 -3.61 -0.41
C GLY A 34 8.25 -3.84 -1.17
N SER A 35 9.09 -4.77 -0.69
CA SER A 35 10.35 -5.12 -1.36
C SER A 35 10.10 -5.75 -2.74
N ALA A 36 9.17 -6.69 -2.85
CA ALA A 36 8.80 -7.30 -4.12
C ALA A 36 8.27 -6.26 -5.12
N GLY A 37 7.41 -5.33 -4.66
CA GLY A 37 6.87 -4.24 -5.48
C GLY A 37 7.95 -3.30 -6.00
N SER A 38 8.94 -2.97 -5.16
CA SER A 38 10.09 -2.17 -5.57
C SER A 38 10.94 -2.88 -6.63
N ILE A 39 11.26 -4.17 -6.43
CA ILE A 39 11.97 -4.99 -7.42
C ILE A 39 11.21 -5.04 -8.75
N ALA A 40 9.93 -5.36 -8.69
CA ALA A 40 9.10 -5.50 -9.88
C ALA A 40 8.96 -4.16 -10.63
N SER A 41 8.79 -3.05 -9.91
CA SER A 41 8.75 -1.70 -10.48
C SER A 41 10.05 -1.35 -11.21
N GLN A 42 11.21 -1.69 -10.63
CA GLN A 42 12.52 -1.45 -11.26
C GLN A 42 12.73 -2.30 -12.51
N LEU A 43 12.35 -3.59 -12.46
CA LEU A 43 12.44 -4.49 -13.61
C LEU A 43 11.57 -4.03 -14.77
N VAL A 44 10.32 -3.63 -14.49
CA VAL A 44 9.41 -3.11 -15.52
C VAL A 44 9.93 -1.80 -16.10
N ALA A 45 10.46 -0.90 -15.26
CA ALA A 45 11.06 0.36 -15.70
C ALA A 45 12.36 0.18 -16.50
N GLY A 46 12.91 -1.05 -16.59
CA GLY A 46 14.18 -1.33 -17.27
C GLY A 46 15.39 -0.73 -16.56
N GLN A 47 15.28 -0.45 -15.25
CA GLN A 47 16.36 0.11 -14.45
C GLN A 47 17.23 -1.01 -13.89
N SER A 48 18.51 -0.73 -13.64
CA SER A 48 19.38 -1.62 -12.87
C SER A 48 18.80 -1.83 -11.47
N LEU A 49 18.85 -3.06 -10.96
CA LEU A 49 18.40 -3.39 -9.60
C LEU A 49 19.21 -2.60 -8.55
N ARG A 50 18.55 -1.66 -7.91
CA ARG A 50 19.08 -0.87 -6.79
C ARG A 50 18.49 -1.38 -5.48
N LEU A 51 19.37 -1.65 -4.52
CA LEU A 51 18.95 -2.14 -3.20
C LEU A 51 18.37 -1.04 -2.31
N ASP A 52 18.81 0.22 -2.46
CA ASP A 52 18.36 1.33 -1.60
C ASP A 52 16.82 1.47 -1.59
N PRO A 53 16.12 1.51 -2.74
CA PRO A 53 14.66 1.57 -2.75
C PRO A 53 14.01 0.27 -2.25
N VAL A 54 14.60 -0.90 -2.53
CA VAL A 54 14.04 -2.20 -2.09
C VAL A 54 14.05 -2.30 -0.57
N LEU A 55 15.14 -1.86 0.05
CA LEU A 55 15.28 -1.79 1.50
C LEU A 55 14.37 -0.71 2.09
N ALA A 56 14.30 0.47 1.47
CA ALA A 56 13.43 1.55 1.95
C ALA A 56 11.95 1.15 1.96
N PHE A 57 11.45 0.53 0.88
CA PHE A 57 10.08 0.03 0.80
C PHE A 57 9.84 -1.16 1.76
N GLY A 58 10.81 -2.07 1.91
CA GLY A 58 10.74 -3.18 2.86
C GLY A 58 10.66 -2.71 4.31
N LEU A 59 11.57 -1.81 4.72
CA LEU A 59 11.60 -1.22 6.06
C LEU A 59 10.32 -0.43 6.35
N TYR A 60 9.84 0.36 5.39
CA TYR A 60 8.56 1.05 5.51
C TYR A 60 7.40 0.07 5.73
N GLY A 61 7.33 -1.00 4.93
CA GLY A 61 6.32 -2.05 5.07
C GLY A 61 6.39 -2.76 6.43
N LEU A 62 7.59 -3.06 6.90
CA LEU A 62 7.82 -3.74 8.18
C LEU A 62 7.39 -2.88 9.38
N LEU A 63 7.83 -1.62 9.42
CA LEU A 63 7.62 -0.73 10.55
C LEU A 63 6.21 -0.15 10.60
N PHE A 64 5.70 0.28 9.45
CA PHE A 64 4.48 1.10 9.36
C PHE A 64 3.35 0.40 8.62
N GLY A 65 3.66 -0.46 7.65
CA GLY A 65 2.67 -1.08 6.78
C GLY A 65 1.70 -2.04 7.49
N GLY A 66 2.08 -2.62 8.64
CA GLY A 66 1.19 -3.47 9.44
C GLY A 66 0.55 -2.75 10.64
N THR A 67 1.30 -1.85 11.28
CA THR A 67 0.95 -1.21 12.55
C THR A 67 -0.07 -0.09 12.37
N ILE A 68 0.23 0.90 11.52
CA ILE A 68 -0.61 2.09 11.35
C ILE A 68 -1.99 1.72 10.79
N PRO A 69 -2.11 0.90 9.74
CA PRO A 69 -3.42 0.49 9.23
C PRO A 69 -4.22 -0.31 10.25
N HIS A 70 -3.57 -1.12 11.09
CA HIS A 70 -4.27 -1.90 12.11
C HIS A 70 -5.01 -1.03 13.11
N TYR A 71 -4.31 -0.08 13.74
CA TYR A 71 -4.93 0.85 14.68
C TYR A 71 -5.92 1.79 14.01
N PHE A 72 -5.65 2.19 12.77
CA PHE A 72 -6.59 3.02 12.01
C PHE A 72 -7.93 2.32 11.80
N TYR A 73 -7.94 1.07 11.33
CA TYR A 73 -9.18 0.33 11.12
C TYR A 73 -9.91 0.07 12.44
N GLU A 74 -9.19 -0.17 13.54
CA GLU A 74 -9.78 -0.32 14.86
C GLU A 74 -10.48 0.97 15.34
N ILE A 75 -9.82 2.12 15.18
CA ILE A 75 -10.43 3.44 15.48
C ILE A 75 -11.65 3.68 14.58
N LEU A 76 -11.55 3.33 13.30
CA LEU A 76 -12.62 3.52 12.33
C LEU A 76 -13.86 2.68 12.68
N GLU A 77 -13.68 1.45 13.16
CA GLU A 77 -14.77 0.58 13.62
C GLU A 77 -15.41 1.09 14.91
N ARG A 78 -14.62 1.69 15.81
CA ARG A 78 -15.16 2.33 17.03
C ARG A 78 -15.92 3.64 16.75
N LEU A 79 -15.45 4.44 15.79
CA LEU A 79 -16.09 5.71 15.42
C LEU A 79 -17.35 5.51 14.58
N PHE A 80 -17.38 4.47 13.75
CA PHE A 80 -18.51 4.16 12.86
C PHE A 80 -18.98 2.70 13.04
N PRO A 81 -19.55 2.35 14.20
CA PRO A 81 -20.10 1.02 14.44
C PRO A 81 -21.26 0.74 13.48
N GLU A 82 -21.31 -0.48 12.94
CA GLU A 82 -22.25 -0.86 11.88
C GLU A 82 -23.70 -0.91 12.37
N ASP A 83 -23.87 -1.11 13.67
CA ASP A 83 -25.16 -1.35 14.32
C ASP A 83 -25.91 -0.06 14.63
N VAL A 84 -25.21 1.08 14.65
CA VAL A 84 -25.73 2.37 15.15
C VAL A 84 -25.75 3.44 14.07
N VAL A 85 -24.82 3.36 13.10
CA VAL A 85 -24.59 4.45 12.15
C VAL A 85 -25.25 4.15 10.81
N ALA A 86 -26.16 5.03 10.36
CA ALA A 86 -26.70 4.95 9.00
C ALA A 86 -25.58 5.14 7.95
N PHE A 87 -25.56 4.25 6.94
CA PHE A 87 -24.55 4.16 5.88
C PHE A 87 -23.11 4.10 6.41
N PRO A 88 -22.77 3.11 7.26
CA PRO A 88 -21.47 3.06 7.93
C PRO A 88 -20.34 2.94 6.92
N LEU A 89 -20.53 2.17 5.83
CA LEU A 89 -19.59 2.04 4.73
C LEU A 89 -19.20 3.40 4.11
N ALA A 90 -20.19 4.25 3.80
CA ALA A 90 -19.95 5.52 3.15
C ALA A 90 -19.18 6.49 4.07
N LYS A 91 -19.54 6.54 5.35
CA LYS A 91 -18.84 7.38 6.33
C LYS A 91 -17.42 6.90 6.59
N LYS A 92 -17.22 5.58 6.72
CA LYS A 92 -15.90 4.96 6.83
C LYS A 92 -15.02 5.32 5.63
N LEU A 93 -15.57 5.22 4.42
CA LEU A 93 -14.88 5.57 3.18
C LEU A 93 -14.53 7.06 3.10
N ILE A 94 -15.48 7.96 3.40
CA ILE A 94 -15.24 9.41 3.36
C ILE A 94 -14.15 9.79 4.37
N PHE A 95 -14.24 9.29 5.60
CA PHE A 95 -13.24 9.56 6.64
C PHE A 95 -11.85 9.08 6.22
N GLU A 96 -11.78 7.85 5.71
CA GLU A 96 -10.54 7.25 5.25
C GLU A 96 -9.95 8.00 4.05
N ARG A 97 -10.76 8.39 3.06
CA ARG A 97 -10.30 9.13 1.89
C ARG A 97 -9.95 10.59 2.18
N ALA A 98 -10.68 11.26 3.06
CA ALA A 98 -10.52 12.69 3.34
C ALA A 98 -9.44 12.98 4.39
N ILE A 99 -9.18 12.05 5.32
CA ILE A 99 -8.26 12.28 6.44
C ILE A 99 -7.09 11.31 6.38
N PHE A 100 -7.36 10.01 6.36
CA PHE A 100 -6.29 9.03 6.47
C PHE A 100 -5.40 8.97 5.24
N ALA A 101 -5.99 8.87 4.04
CA ALA A 101 -5.27 8.83 2.78
C ALA A 101 -4.30 10.02 2.60
N PRO A 102 -4.68 11.30 2.77
CA PRO A 102 -3.75 12.42 2.62
C PRO A 102 -2.62 12.40 3.66
N ILE A 103 -2.94 12.14 4.94
CA ILE A 103 -1.94 12.09 6.00
C ILE A 103 -0.93 10.97 5.74
N MET A 104 -1.41 9.77 5.40
CA MET A 104 -0.56 8.62 5.11
C MET A 104 0.23 8.80 3.81
N GLN A 105 -0.34 9.49 2.81
CA GLN A 105 0.36 9.80 1.57
C GLN A 105 1.53 10.76 1.82
N ALA A 106 1.33 11.79 2.65
CA ALA A 106 2.42 12.69 3.03
C ALA A 106 3.50 11.96 3.84
N PHE A 107 3.06 11.18 4.84
CA PHE A 107 3.95 10.43 5.72
C PHE A 107 4.79 9.41 4.95
N SER A 108 4.19 8.67 4.01
CA SER A 108 4.88 7.68 3.18
C SER A 108 5.94 8.33 2.28
N LEU A 109 5.60 9.39 1.54
CA LEU A 109 6.55 10.09 0.66
C LEU A 109 7.75 10.65 1.43
N TYR A 110 7.52 11.22 2.62
CA TYR A 110 8.57 11.73 3.47
C TYR A 110 9.46 10.61 4.02
N THR A 111 8.86 9.61 4.66
CA THR A 111 9.59 8.52 5.33
C THR A 111 10.40 7.70 4.33
N LEU A 112 9.79 7.38 3.19
CA LEU A 112 10.46 6.65 2.13
C LEU A 112 11.68 7.43 1.59
N SER A 113 11.53 8.74 1.35
CA SER A 113 12.66 9.59 0.94
C SER A 113 13.78 9.60 1.97
N ARG A 114 13.45 9.57 3.27
CA ARG A 114 14.45 9.49 4.35
C ARG A 114 15.13 8.12 4.40
N PHE A 115 14.40 7.03 4.18
CA PHE A 115 14.96 5.68 4.11
C PHE A 115 15.81 5.44 2.85
N GLU A 116 15.54 6.14 1.76
CA GLU A 116 16.42 6.21 0.58
C GLU A 116 17.70 7.03 0.82
N GLY A 117 17.92 7.55 2.03
CA GLY A 117 19.12 8.31 2.41
C GLY A 117 19.10 9.79 2.00
N LYS A 118 17.96 10.33 1.53
CA LYS A 118 17.87 11.75 1.15
C LYS A 118 17.85 12.66 2.38
N ASN A 119 18.54 13.79 2.31
CA ASN A 119 18.53 14.83 3.35
C ASN A 119 17.12 15.42 3.56
N HIS A 120 16.87 15.95 4.77
CA HIS A 120 15.54 16.47 5.16
C HIS A 120 14.98 17.50 4.16
N LYS A 121 15.80 18.48 3.74
CA LYS A 121 15.40 19.48 2.73
C LYS A 121 14.99 18.85 1.40
N ALA A 122 15.71 17.81 0.96
CA ALA A 122 15.41 17.10 -0.28
C ALA A 122 14.13 16.27 -0.17
N ALA A 123 13.93 15.58 0.96
CA ALA A 123 12.73 14.82 1.25
C ALA A 123 11.47 15.70 1.28
N VAL A 124 11.54 16.87 1.93
CA VAL A 124 10.43 17.84 1.98
C VAL A 124 10.14 18.42 0.59
N LYS A 125 11.17 18.78 -0.19
CA LYS A 125 11.00 19.27 -1.56
C LYS A 125 10.32 18.23 -2.45
N GLN A 126 10.75 16.97 -2.37
CA GLN A 126 10.13 15.87 -3.11
C GLN A 126 8.69 15.62 -2.67
N LEU A 127 8.42 15.67 -1.36
CA LEU A 127 7.07 15.56 -0.82
C LEU A 127 6.16 16.60 -1.46
N PHE A 128 6.46 17.90 -1.36
CA PHE A 128 5.61 18.94 -1.93
C PHE A 128 5.46 18.82 -3.45
N SER A 129 6.51 18.41 -4.16
CA SER A 129 6.48 18.24 -5.61
C SER A 129 5.58 17.08 -6.06
N LEU A 130 5.52 15.99 -5.29
CA LEU A 130 4.80 14.77 -5.68
C LEU A 130 3.47 14.62 -4.98
N TYR A 131 3.25 15.29 -3.85
CA TYR A 131 2.12 15.07 -2.95
C TYR A 131 0.79 15.17 -3.68
N TYR A 132 0.53 16.29 -4.36
CA TYR A 132 -0.74 16.52 -5.02
C TYR A 132 -0.98 15.52 -6.16
N SER A 133 0.03 15.29 -7.01
CA SER A 133 -0.08 14.37 -8.14
C SER A 133 -0.33 12.93 -7.68
N VAL A 134 0.37 12.48 -6.64
CA VAL A 134 0.21 11.12 -6.12
C VAL A 134 -1.09 10.98 -5.34
N LEU A 135 -1.51 11.99 -4.57
CA LEU A 135 -2.77 11.98 -3.84
C LEU A 135 -3.99 11.95 -4.79
N GLU A 136 -3.97 12.76 -5.84
CA GLU A 136 -5.05 12.77 -6.83
C GLU A 136 -5.16 11.41 -7.55
N ALA A 137 -4.01 10.83 -7.93
CA ALA A 137 -3.97 9.49 -8.49
C ALA A 137 -4.48 8.43 -7.49
N ASN A 138 -4.09 8.53 -6.22
CA ASN A 138 -4.56 7.65 -5.15
C ASN A 138 -6.10 7.70 -5.06
N TRP A 139 -6.69 8.89 -5.00
CA TRP A 139 -8.15 9.05 -4.96
C TRP A 139 -8.84 8.49 -6.19
N LYS A 140 -8.35 8.77 -7.40
CA LYS A 140 -9.01 8.31 -8.63
C LYS A 140 -8.96 6.79 -8.76
N TRP A 141 -7.81 6.18 -8.47
CA TRP A 141 -7.59 4.77 -8.77
C TRP A 141 -7.92 3.85 -7.60
N LEU A 142 -7.58 4.22 -6.37
CA LEU A 142 -7.73 3.35 -5.21
C LEU A 142 -9.12 3.43 -4.56
N THR A 143 -9.95 4.42 -4.90
CA THR A 143 -11.30 4.54 -4.30
C THR A 143 -12.20 3.38 -4.68
N LEU A 144 -12.17 2.92 -5.94
CA LEU A 144 -12.93 1.75 -6.37
C LEU A 144 -12.50 0.49 -5.62
N PHE A 145 -11.19 0.25 -5.52
CA PHE A 145 -10.68 -0.91 -4.78
C PHE A 145 -10.94 -0.82 -3.28
N GLN A 146 -10.92 0.38 -2.70
CA GLN A 146 -11.25 0.57 -1.30
C GLN A 146 -12.74 0.31 -1.01
N ILE A 147 -13.64 0.71 -1.91
CA ILE A 147 -15.07 0.37 -1.79
C ILE A 147 -15.21 -1.15 -1.75
N ILE A 148 -14.56 -1.87 -2.67
CA ILE A 148 -14.56 -3.34 -2.69
C ILE A 148 -13.99 -3.91 -1.39
N ASN A 149 -12.89 -3.33 -0.91
CA ASN A 149 -12.20 -3.75 0.31
C ASN A 149 -13.08 -3.60 1.56
N LEU A 150 -13.81 -2.49 1.69
CA LEU A 150 -14.67 -2.25 2.83
C LEU A 150 -15.99 -3.02 2.75
N ALA A 151 -16.53 -3.21 1.54
CA ALA A 151 -17.83 -3.84 1.33
C ALA A 151 -17.78 -5.38 1.34
N PHE A 152 -16.73 -5.99 0.76
CA PHE A 152 -16.70 -7.43 0.51
C PHE A 152 -15.57 -8.17 1.24
N ILE A 153 -14.50 -7.47 1.64
CA ILE A 153 -13.32 -8.12 2.23
C ILE A 153 -13.41 -8.12 3.77
N PRO A 154 -13.26 -9.30 4.42
CA PRO A 154 -13.25 -9.40 5.87
C PRO A 154 -12.16 -8.52 6.50
N PRO A 155 -12.41 -7.88 7.68
CA PRO A 155 -11.48 -6.95 8.33
C PRO A 155 -10.03 -7.46 8.45
N MET A 156 -9.87 -8.76 8.68
CA MET A 156 -8.56 -9.40 8.82
C MET A 156 -7.73 -9.35 7.53
N LEU A 157 -8.38 -9.50 6.36
CA LEU A 157 -7.74 -9.58 5.05
C LEU A 157 -7.62 -8.23 4.34
N ARG A 158 -8.24 -7.17 4.86
CA ARG A 158 -8.27 -5.85 4.21
C ARG A 158 -6.88 -5.29 3.90
N VAL A 159 -5.92 -5.50 4.80
CA VAL A 159 -4.53 -5.04 4.62
C VAL A 159 -3.83 -5.82 3.51
N LEU A 160 -4.04 -7.14 3.46
CA LEU A 160 -3.48 -7.99 2.41
C LEU A 160 -4.03 -7.60 1.03
N PHE A 161 -5.34 -7.42 0.91
CA PHE A 161 -5.99 -7.01 -0.33
C PHE A 161 -5.43 -5.66 -0.84
N MET A 162 -5.35 -4.65 0.03
CA MET A 162 -4.83 -3.34 -0.36
C MET A 162 -3.36 -3.37 -0.73
N ASN A 163 -2.55 -4.20 -0.06
CA ASN A 163 -1.14 -4.38 -0.45
C ASN A 163 -1.02 -5.02 -1.84
N LEU A 164 -1.88 -5.96 -2.21
CA LEU A 164 -1.91 -6.57 -3.54
C LEU A 164 -2.33 -5.57 -4.63
N VAL A 165 -3.36 -4.75 -4.35
CA VAL A 165 -3.76 -3.66 -5.26
C VAL A 165 -2.62 -2.65 -5.43
N GLY A 166 -1.94 -2.30 -4.34
CA GLY A 166 -0.78 -1.41 -4.35
C GLY A 166 0.37 -1.95 -5.20
N PHE A 167 0.63 -3.26 -5.13
CA PHE A 167 1.61 -3.94 -5.99
C PHE A 167 1.23 -3.82 -7.47
N GLY A 168 -0.04 -4.10 -7.83
CA GLY A 168 -0.53 -3.96 -9.20
C GLY A 168 -0.43 -2.51 -9.71
N TRP A 169 -0.72 -1.54 -8.86
CA TRP A 169 -0.59 -0.12 -9.19
C TRP A 169 0.86 0.31 -9.45
N ALA A 170 1.80 -0.13 -8.61
CA ALA A 170 3.22 0.14 -8.78
C ALA A 170 3.76 -0.40 -10.12
N MET A 171 3.29 -1.59 -10.51
CA MET A 171 3.58 -2.20 -11.81
C MET A 171 3.01 -1.37 -12.96
N PHE A 172 1.74 -0.97 -12.89
CA PHE A 172 1.11 -0.14 -13.92
C PHE A 172 1.84 1.19 -14.14
N ILE A 173 2.18 1.90 -13.06
CA ILE A 173 2.96 3.15 -13.15
C ILE A 173 4.32 2.89 -13.79
N ALA A 174 5.01 1.82 -13.39
CA ALA A 174 6.31 1.47 -13.96
C ALA A 174 6.22 1.25 -15.48
N THR A 175 5.19 0.52 -15.94
CA THR A 175 4.95 0.28 -17.37
C THR A 175 4.72 1.58 -18.12
N LYS A 176 3.85 2.46 -17.59
CA LYS A 176 3.56 3.75 -18.22
C LYS A 176 4.77 4.67 -18.28
N ARG A 177 5.61 4.69 -17.24
CA ARG A 177 6.88 5.43 -17.23
C ARG A 177 7.83 4.91 -18.32
N ARG A 178 7.95 3.58 -18.46
CA ARG A 178 8.77 2.95 -19.51
C ARG A 178 8.30 3.35 -20.91
N GLU A 179 7.00 3.27 -21.18
CA GLU A 179 6.41 3.67 -22.48
C GLU A 179 6.71 5.13 -22.82
N GLN A 180 6.62 6.04 -21.85
CA GLN A 180 6.96 7.46 -22.03
C GLN A 180 8.45 7.68 -22.33
N SER A 181 9.34 7.01 -21.60
CA SER A 181 10.79 7.08 -21.84
C SER A 181 11.17 6.55 -23.24
N GLN A 182 10.53 5.47 -23.69
CA GLN A 182 10.77 4.92 -25.02
C GLN A 182 10.26 5.84 -26.14
N LYS A 183 9.06 6.43 -26.00
CA LYS A 183 8.54 7.41 -26.96
C LYS A 183 9.40 8.67 -27.07
N LYS A 184 9.97 9.13 -25.96
CA LYS A 184 10.88 10.29 -25.95
C LYS A 184 12.22 9.98 -26.65
N ASN A 185 12.70 8.75 -26.56
CA ASN A 185 13.92 8.32 -27.25
C ASN A 185 13.70 7.98 -28.74
N ALA A 186 12.47 7.67 -29.16
CA ALA A 186 12.13 7.38 -30.57
C ALA A 186 11.72 8.63 -31.37
N GLY A 187 11.54 9.78 -30.70
CA GLY A 187 11.22 11.07 -31.32
C GLY A 187 12.39 12.05 -31.43
N ASN A 188 13.59 11.62 -31.02
CA ASN A 188 14.88 12.29 -31.27
C ASN A 188 15.65 11.51 -32.33
#